data_AF-R8ZYB7-F1
#
_entry.id   AF-R8ZYB7-F1
#
_cell.length_a   1.000
_cell.length_b   1.000
_cell.length_c   1.000
_cell.angle_alpha   90.00
_cell.angle_beta   90.00
_cell.angle_gamma   90.00
#
_symmetry.space_group_name_H-M   'P 1'
#
loop_
_entity.id
_entity.type
_entity.pdbx_description
1 polymer ?
#
loop_
_entity_poly.entity_id
_entity_poly.type
_entity_poly.pdbx_seq_one_letter_code
_entity_poly.pdbx_strand_id
1 'polypeptide(L)'
;MGLSQEDLSVKSGVSPSSIARLETGKGNISLLNLLSLLKELDLLNELQLIFRDPNLSLALLAKSKTKKPRQRVRKQKKISPNENKEWIWGKQNE
;
A
#
# COMPACT_ATOMS: atom_id res chain seq x y z
N MET A 1 4.94 26.45 32.08
CA MET A 1 6.34 25.98 31.88
C MET A 1 6.29 24.93 30.79
N GLY A 2 6.35 25.38 29.54
CA GLY A 2 6.25 24.53 28.36
C GLY A 2 7.63 23.95 28.01
N LEU A 3 7.64 22.75 27.44
CA LEU A 3 8.82 22.12 26.88
C LEU A 3 9.46 23.05 25.83
N SER A 4 10.75 23.36 25.92
CA SER A 4 11.45 24.16 24.88
C SER A 4 11.63 23.33 23.60
N GLN A 5 11.77 24.00 22.45
CA GLN A 5 12.18 23.34 21.20
C GLN A 5 13.53 22.64 21.34
N GLU A 6 14.43 23.19 22.14
CA GLU A 6 15.74 22.62 22.44
C GLU A 6 15.60 21.32 23.24
N ASP A 7 14.75 21.33 24.27
CA ASP A 7 14.47 20.14 25.09
C ASP A 7 13.83 19.03 24.25
N LEU A 8 12.86 19.40 23.40
CA LEU A 8 12.20 18.45 22.51
C LEU A 8 13.17 17.90 21.46
N SER A 9 14.11 18.72 20.97
CA SER A 9 15.16 18.29 20.05
C SER A 9 16.04 17.22 20.65
N VAL A 10 16.52 17.42 21.89
CA VAL A 10 17.36 16.45 22.61
C VAL A 10 16.63 15.13 22.82
N LYS A 11 15.35 15.17 23.17
CA LYS A 11 14.54 13.96 23.42
C LYS A 11 14.17 13.20 22.14
N SER A 12 13.76 13.92 21.10
CA SER A 12 13.24 13.33 19.86
C SER A 12 14.31 13.04 18.81
N GLY A 13 15.51 13.60 18.95
CA GLY A 13 16.57 13.51 17.95
C GLY A 13 16.30 14.33 16.68
N VAL A 14 15.27 15.19 16.68
CA VAL A 14 14.90 16.04 15.55
C VAL A 14 15.54 17.41 15.71
N SER A 15 16.09 17.99 14.64
CA SER A 15 16.74 19.30 14.71
C SER A 15 15.77 20.40 15.14
N PRO A 16 16.21 21.42 15.92
CA PRO A 16 15.34 22.54 16.32
C PRO A 16 14.76 23.26 15.10
N SER A 17 15.53 23.37 14.02
CA SER A 17 15.09 23.95 12.75
C SER A 17 13.96 23.17 12.06
N SER A 18 13.86 21.87 12.29
CA SER A 18 12.77 21.03 11.77
C SER A 18 11.52 21.16 12.64
N ILE A 19 11.69 21.26 13.96
CA ILE A 19 10.61 21.52 14.91
C ILE A 19 9.97 22.88 14.64
N ALA A 20 10.78 23.94 14.49
CA ALA A 20 10.29 25.28 14.17
C ALA A 20 9.55 25.33 12.81
N ARG A 21 10.02 24.56 11.81
CA ARG A 21 9.31 24.42 10.53
C ARG A 21 7.96 23.73 10.68
N LEU A 22 7.89 22.68 11.48
CA LEU A 22 6.64 22.00 11.80
C LEU A 22 5.65 22.95 12.47
N GLU A 23 6.08 23.69 13.49
CA GLU A 23 5.22 24.63 14.22
C GLU A 23 4.71 25.78 13.35
N THR A 24 5.55 26.30 12.45
CA THR A 24 5.16 27.38 11.54
C THR A 24 4.36 26.89 10.33
N GLY A 25 4.22 25.57 10.15
CA GLY A 25 3.62 24.96 8.95
C GLY A 25 4.42 25.20 7.67
N LYS A 26 5.67 25.69 7.77
CA LYS A 26 6.52 26.01 6.62
C LYS A 26 7.39 24.81 6.26
N GLY A 27 6.86 23.98 5.36
CA GLY A 27 7.58 22.87 4.75
C GLY A 27 7.09 21.50 5.21
N ASN A 28 7.63 20.46 4.58
CA ASN A 28 7.26 19.08 4.86
C ASN A 28 8.15 18.50 5.95
N ILE A 29 7.55 17.72 6.85
CA ILE A 29 8.27 16.88 7.81
C ILE A 29 8.27 15.43 7.32
N SER A 30 9.35 14.69 7.56
CA SER A 30 9.35 13.25 7.32
C SER A 30 8.43 12.56 8.34
N LEU A 31 7.78 11.47 7.92
CA LEU A 31 6.93 10.69 8.83
C LEU A 31 7.71 10.19 10.05
N LEU A 32 8.99 9.83 9.87
CA LEU A 32 9.89 9.41 10.95
C LEU A 32 10.09 10.49 12.02
N ASN A 33 10.34 11.73 11.59
CA ASN A 33 10.54 12.84 12.52
C ASN A 33 9.23 13.18 13.23
N LEU A 34 8.10 13.13 12.50
CA LEU A 34 6.78 13.33 13.09
C LEU A 34 6.48 12.28 14.18
N LEU A 35 6.70 10.99 13.90
CA LEU A 35 6.51 9.93 14.89
C LEU A 35 7.42 10.10 16.12
N SER A 36 8.67 10.50 15.90
CA SER A 36 9.64 10.72 16.99
C SER A 36 9.19 11.86 17.91
N LEU A 37 8.67 12.95 17.35
CA LEU A 37 8.12 14.07 18.12
C LEU A 37 6.84 13.67 18.88
N LEU A 38 5.90 13.00 18.20
CA LEU A 38 4.64 12.56 18.83
C LEU A 38 4.87 11.56 19.96
N LYS A 39 5.91 10.73 19.85
CA LYS A 39 6.30 9.78 20.91
C LYS A 39 6.70 10.51 22.19
N GLU A 40 7.58 11.51 22.08
CA GLU A 40 8.07 12.26 23.24
C GLU A 40 7.03 13.22 23.82
N LEU A 41 6.00 13.56 23.04
CA LEU A 41 4.84 14.34 23.48
C LEU A 41 3.69 13.48 24.02
N ASP A 42 3.82 12.15 24.02
CA ASP A 42 2.76 11.20 24.38
C ASP A 42 1.46 11.34 23.56
N LEU A 43 1.61 11.74 22.29
CA LEU A 43 0.50 11.97 21.34
C LEU A 43 0.41 10.88 20.26
N LEU A 44 1.19 9.81 20.36
CA LEU A 44 1.15 8.72 19.36
C LEU A 44 -0.23 8.07 19.25
N ASN A 45 -0.98 7.98 20.35
CA ASN A 45 -2.31 7.37 20.35
C ASN A 45 -3.33 8.19 19.53
N GLU A 46 -3.13 9.49 19.39
CA GLU A 46 -4.00 10.38 18.61
C GLU A 46 -3.94 10.08 17.10
N LEU A 47 -2.82 9.52 16.61
CA LEU A 47 -2.74 9.05 15.21
C LEU A 47 -3.79 7.98 14.91
N GLN A 48 -4.21 7.18 15.90
CA GLN A 48 -5.25 6.18 15.68
C GLN A 48 -6.58 6.83 15.29
N LEU A 49 -6.88 8.03 15.80
CA LEU A 49 -8.09 8.77 15.41
C LEU A 49 -7.99 9.29 13.97
N ILE A 50 -6.81 9.70 13.53
CA ILE A 50 -6.56 10.17 12.16
C ILE A 50 -6.77 9.03 11.15
N PHE A 51 -6.37 7.81 11.49
CA PHE A 51 -6.54 6.64 10.62
C PHE A 51 -7.86 5.90 10.81
N ARG A 52 -8.74 6.34 11.72
CA ARG A 52 -10.11 5.84 11.77
C ARG A 52 -10.84 6.39 10.55
N ASP A 53 -10.97 5.55 9.54
CA ASP A 53 -11.75 5.84 8.36
C ASP A 53 -13.23 5.98 8.78
N PRO A 54 -13.81 7.21 8.80
CA PRO A 54 -15.21 7.37 9.20
C PRO A 54 -16.15 6.65 8.23
N ASN A 55 -15.64 6.29 7.05
CA ASN A 55 -16.34 5.63 5.96
C ASN A 55 -15.89 4.18 5.74
N LEU A 56 -15.43 3.46 6.78
CA LEU A 56 -15.27 2.01 6.69
C LEU A 56 -16.64 1.34 6.52
N SER A 57 -17.18 1.43 5.31
CA SER A 57 -18.49 0.92 4.96
C SER A 57 -18.45 -0.59 5.06
N LEU A 58 -19.35 -1.16 5.85
CA LEU A 58 -19.55 -2.61 5.95
C LEU A 58 -19.78 -3.24 4.57
N ALA A 59 -20.37 -2.49 3.62
CA ALA A 59 -20.54 -2.93 2.25
C ALA A 59 -19.21 -3.06 1.48
N LEU A 60 -18.23 -2.17 1.70
CA LEU A 60 -16.89 -2.27 1.11
C LEU A 60 -16.11 -3.45 1.68
N LEU A 61 -16.21 -3.70 2.99
CA LEU A 61 -15.63 -4.87 3.65
C LEU A 61 -16.26 -6.18 3.17
N ALA A 62 -17.58 -6.20 2.96
CA ALA A 62 -18.26 -7.36 2.39
C ALA A 62 -17.80 -7.62 0.94
N LYS A 63 -17.65 -6.56 0.13
CA LYS A 63 -17.15 -6.66 -1.26
C LYS A 63 -15.69 -7.12 -1.36
N SER A 64 -14.83 -6.72 -0.41
CA SER A 64 -13.43 -7.18 -0.39
C SER A 64 -13.33 -8.65 -0.02
N LYS A 65 -14.14 -9.14 0.92
CA LYS A 65 -14.20 -10.56 1.32
C LYS A 65 -14.87 -11.47 0.29
N THR A 66 -15.76 -10.94 -0.54
CA THR A 66 -16.55 -11.72 -1.52
C THR A 66 -15.97 -11.75 -2.93
N LYS A 67 -14.86 -11.04 -3.21
CA LYS A 67 -14.20 -11.09 -4.51
C LYS A 67 -13.55 -12.47 -4.73
N LYS A 68 -14.33 -13.41 -5.27
CA LYS A 68 -13.78 -14.64 -5.87
C LYS A 68 -12.72 -14.22 -6.90
N PRO A 69 -11.53 -14.86 -6.92
CA PRO A 69 -10.51 -14.53 -7.91
C PRO A 69 -11.10 -14.71 -9.31
N ARG A 70 -10.90 -13.72 -10.18
CA ARG A 70 -11.39 -13.76 -11.56
C ARG A 70 -10.74 -14.94 -12.27
N GLN A 71 -11.51 -15.98 -12.56
CA GLN A 71 -11.04 -17.10 -13.36
C GLN A 71 -11.01 -16.67 -14.83
N ARG A 72 -9.82 -16.69 -15.43
CA ARG A 72 -9.65 -16.42 -16.86
C ARG A 72 -10.37 -17.51 -17.65
N VAL A 73 -11.35 -17.11 -18.48
CA VAL A 73 -11.96 -18.03 -19.45
C VAL A 73 -10.86 -18.46 -20.41
N ARG A 74 -10.55 -19.77 -20.44
CA ARG A 74 -9.67 -20.36 -21.45
C ARG A 74 -10.53 -20.73 -22.65
N LYS A 75 -10.16 -20.29 -23.84
CA LYS A 75 -10.76 -20.81 -25.08
C LYS A 75 -10.42 -22.30 -25.16
N GLN A 76 -11.42 -23.16 -25.27
CA GLN A 76 -11.19 -24.56 -25.57
C GLN A 76 -10.50 -24.62 -26.95
N LYS A 77 -9.38 -25.35 -27.03
CA LYS A 77 -8.73 -25.62 -28.31
C LYS A 77 -9.72 -26.43 -29.14
N LYS A 78 -10.25 -25.85 -30.22
CA LYS A 78 -10.99 -26.64 -31.20
C LYS A 78 -9.96 -27.57 -31.83
N ILE A 79 -10.08 -28.87 -31.54
CA ILE A 79 -9.28 -29.89 -32.19
C ILE A 79 -9.60 -29.78 -33.68
N SER A 80 -8.65 -29.30 -34.47
CA SER A 80 -8.86 -29.25 -35.92
C SER A 80 -8.93 -30.69 -36.42
N PRO A 81 -9.74 -31.02 -37.45
CA PRO A 81 -9.95 -32.39 -37.91
C PRO A 81 -8.67 -33.14 -38.33
N ASN A 82 -7.53 -32.45 -38.40
CA ASN A 82 -6.25 -32.98 -38.83
C ASN A 82 -5.15 -32.96 -37.74
N GLU A 83 -5.47 -32.66 -36.48
CA GLU A 83 -4.43 -32.58 -35.41
C GLU A 83 -3.71 -33.91 -35.14
N ASN A 84 -4.32 -35.05 -35.49
CA ASN A 84 -3.76 -36.39 -35.26
C ASN A 84 -3.33 -37.14 -36.54
N LYS A 85 -3.26 -36.46 -37.70
CA LYS A 85 -2.74 -37.13 -38.91
C LYS A 85 -1.26 -36.81 -39.07
N GLU A 86 -0.43 -37.84 -39.04
CA GLU A 86 0.95 -37.75 -39.47
C GLU A 86 0.97 -37.29 -40.93
N TRP A 87 1.66 -36.18 -41.17
CA TRP A 87 1.79 -35.63 -42.52
C TRP A 87 2.78 -36.48 -43.30
N ILE A 88 2.30 -37.15 -44.35
CA ILE A 88 3.15 -37.98 -45.21
C ILE A 88 3.37 -37.22 -46.53
N TRP A 89 4.63 -36.91 -46.83
CA TRP A 89 5.05 -36.30 -48.09
C TRP A 89 5.52 -37.38 -49.07
N GLY A 90 4.96 -37.38 -50.29
CA GLY A 90 5.36 -38.28 -51.38
C GLY A 90 4.79 -39.69 -51.24
N LYS A 91 3.83 -40.04 -52.10
CA LYS A 91 3.56 -41.46 -52.38
C LYS A 91 4.71 -42.00 -53.22
N GLN A 92 5.55 -42.84 -52.63
CA GLN A 92 6.52 -43.62 -53.39
C GLN A 92 5.81 -44.91 -53.80
N ASN A 93 5.20 -44.90 -54.98
CA ASN A 93 4.77 -46.13 -55.65
C ASN A 93 5.89 -46.53 -56.61
N GLU A 94 6.36 -47.76 -56.46
CA GLU A 94 7.16 -48.51 -57.44
C GLU A 94 6.46 -48.65 -58.79
#